data_AF-A0A832FVL1-F1
#
_entry.id   AF-A0A832FVL1-F1
#
_cell.length_a   1.000
_cell.length_b   1.000
_cell.length_c   1.000
_cell.angle_alpha   90.00
_cell.angle_beta   90.00
_cell.angle_gamma   90.00
#
_symmetry.space_group_name_H-M   'P 1'
#
loop_
_entity.id
_entity.type
_entity.pdbx_description
1 polymer ?
#
loop_
_entity_poly.entity_id
_entity_poly.type
_entity_poly.pdbx_seq_one_letter_code
_entity_poly.pdbx_strand_id
1 'polypeptide(L)'
;MKPKGGGFTMPRLGGGSPATTKDLAIFTRQFATMISAGLPLVQCLDILAKQSSKPAFGRIIAEVTREVESGSTLADALGKHKVVFDDLFRN
;
A
#
# COMPACT_ATOMS: atom_id res chain seq x y z
N MET A 1 -23.41 15.63 0.24
CA MET A 1 -22.89 15.07 1.50
C MET A 1 -22.46 13.62 1.32
N LYS A 2 -21.19 13.30 1.56
CA LYS A 2 -20.73 12.03 2.20
C LYS A 2 -20.56 12.36 3.72
N PRO A 3 -20.45 11.43 4.71
CA PRO A 3 -19.79 10.11 4.65
C PRO A 3 -20.34 9.00 5.62
N LYS A 4 -19.58 7.88 5.71
CA LYS A 4 -19.58 6.74 6.69
C LYS A 4 -20.56 5.60 6.39
N GLY A 5 -20.22 4.31 6.48
CA GLY A 5 -19.03 3.56 6.90
C GLY A 5 -19.44 2.07 6.92
N GLY A 6 -18.60 1.15 6.46
CA GLY A 6 -18.06 0.10 7.33
C GLY A 6 -18.87 -1.21 7.31
N GLY A 7 -18.34 -2.25 6.65
CA GLY A 7 -18.90 -3.59 6.71
C GLY A 7 -18.40 -4.53 5.61
N PHE A 8 -17.11 -4.87 5.62
CA PHE A 8 -16.64 -6.08 4.91
C PHE A 8 -15.74 -6.89 5.84
N THR A 9 -16.39 -7.75 6.63
CA THR A 9 -15.74 -8.79 7.40
C THR A 9 -15.20 -9.85 6.44
N MET A 10 -13.89 -9.86 6.20
CA MET A 10 -13.24 -10.97 5.50
C MET A 10 -12.63 -11.94 6.54
N PRO A 11 -12.84 -13.27 6.42
CA PRO A 11 -12.36 -14.25 7.38
C PRO A 11 -10.83 -14.25 7.44
N ARG A 12 -10.29 -14.36 8.65
CA ARG A 12 -8.87 -14.64 8.91
C ARG A 12 -8.57 -16.03 8.34
N LEU A 13 -7.82 -16.11 7.23
CA LEU A 13 -7.28 -17.38 6.74
C LEU A 13 -5.97 -17.12 6.00
N GLY A 14 -4.88 -17.71 6.52
CA GLY A 14 -3.59 -17.85 5.83
C GLY A 14 -2.42 -17.17 6.54
N GLY A 15 -1.70 -17.94 7.36
CA GLY A 15 -0.44 -17.54 8.00
C GLY A 15 0.74 -17.49 7.01
N GLY A 16 0.72 -16.51 6.10
CA GLY A 16 1.85 -16.18 5.24
C GLY A 16 2.20 -14.70 5.38
N SER A 17 3.50 -14.38 5.46
CA SER A 17 3.96 -12.99 5.54
C SER A 17 3.40 -12.17 4.36
N PRO A 18 2.72 -11.04 4.62
CA PRO A 18 1.99 -10.31 3.58
C PRO A 18 2.90 -9.78 2.47
N ALA A 19 4.18 -9.52 2.76
CA ALA A 19 5.22 -9.19 1.81
C ALA A 19 6.58 -9.78 2.24
N THR A 20 7.53 -9.91 1.32
CA THR A 20 8.94 -10.16 1.66
C THR A 20 9.76 -8.87 1.46
N THR A 21 10.93 -8.79 2.08
CA THR A 21 11.86 -7.66 1.92
C THR A 21 12.20 -7.38 0.45
N LYS A 22 12.28 -8.42 -0.37
CA LYS A 22 12.52 -8.30 -1.82
C LYS A 22 11.35 -7.62 -2.54
N ASP A 23 10.11 -7.98 -2.20
CA ASP A 23 8.91 -7.36 -2.77
C ASP A 23 8.85 -5.86 -2.44
N LEU A 24 9.18 -5.50 -1.20
CA LEU A 24 9.22 -4.12 -0.74
C LEU A 24 10.32 -3.30 -1.45
N ALA A 25 11.51 -3.87 -1.64
CA ALA A 25 12.59 -3.21 -2.36
C ALA A 25 12.22 -2.94 -3.83
N ILE A 26 11.60 -3.91 -4.50
CA ILE A 26 11.12 -3.76 -5.89
C ILE A 26 10.04 -2.70 -5.97
N PHE A 27 9.04 -2.77 -5.08
CA PHE A 27 7.97 -1.77 -4.96
C PHE A 27 8.54 -0.37 -4.80
N THR A 28 9.46 -0.17 -3.86
CA THR A 28 10.04 1.15 -3.56
C THR A 28 10.80 1.71 -4.74
N ARG A 29 11.59 0.89 -5.43
CA ARG A 29 12.34 1.31 -6.61
C ARG A 29 11.43 1.69 -7.76
N GLN A 30 10.40 0.89 -8.02
CA GLN A 30 9.41 1.18 -9.06
C GLN A 30 8.62 2.45 -8.73
N PHE A 31 8.18 2.59 -7.47
CA PHE A 31 7.52 3.78 -6.97
C PHE A 31 8.37 5.03 -7.17
N ALA A 32 9.62 5.02 -6.69
CA ALA A 32 10.55 6.14 -6.85
C ALA A 32 10.77 6.51 -8.33
N THR A 33 10.87 5.51 -9.21
CA THR A 33 11.01 5.72 -10.65
C THR A 33 9.79 6.43 -11.23
N MET A 34 8.58 5.97 -10.89
CA MET A 34 7.34 6.57 -11.39
C MET A 34 7.11 7.99 -10.84
N ILE A 35 7.39 8.20 -9.56
CA ILE A 35 7.34 9.54 -8.95
C ILE A 35 8.36 10.47 -9.62
N SER A 36 9.58 9.99 -9.89
CA SER A 36 10.60 10.77 -10.61
C SER A 36 10.20 11.07 -12.06
N ALA A 37 9.41 10.21 -12.69
CA ALA A 37 8.83 10.42 -14.01
C ALA A 37 7.61 11.36 -14.00
N GLY A 38 7.21 11.87 -12.83
CA GLY A 38 6.10 12.83 -12.69
C GLY A 38 4.71 12.20 -12.70
N LEU A 39 4.60 10.88 -12.49
CA LEU A 39 3.29 10.24 -12.38
C LEU A 39 2.60 10.68 -11.06
N PRO A 40 1.28 10.89 -11.06
CA PRO A 40 0.52 11.16 -9.85
C PRO A 40 0.70 10.05 -8.81
N LEU A 41 0.90 10.43 -7.56
CA LEU A 41 1.16 9.50 -6.45
C LEU A 41 0.12 8.37 -6.37
N VAL A 42 -1.17 8.71 -6.45
CA VAL A 42 -2.29 7.75 -6.42
C VAL A 42 -2.19 6.76 -7.59
N GLN A 43 -1.82 7.24 -8.78
CA GLN A 43 -1.66 6.40 -9.96
C GLN A 43 -0.48 5.43 -9.80
N CYS A 44 0.64 5.90 -9.25
CA CYS A 44 1.78 5.05 -8.93
C CYS A 44 1.38 3.91 -7.98
N LEU A 45 0.64 4.22 -6.91
CA LEU A 45 0.20 3.21 -5.94
C LEU A 45 -0.78 2.21 -6.55
N ASP A 46 -1.74 2.66 -7.37
CA ASP A 46 -2.69 1.78 -8.07
C ASP A 46 -1.99 0.82 -9.04
N ILE A 47 -1.01 1.32 -9.82
CA ILE A 47 -0.20 0.48 -10.71
C ILE A 47 0.55 -0.58 -9.91
N LEU A 48 1.20 -0.19 -8.81
CA LEU A 48 1.97 -1.11 -7.97
C LEU A 48 1.10 -2.14 -7.25
N ALA A 49 -0.10 -1.73 -6.81
CA ALA A 49 -1.07 -2.65 -6.22
C ALA A 49 -1.45 -3.76 -7.20
N LYS A 50 -1.64 -3.41 -8.48
CA LYS A 50 -1.98 -4.34 -9.57
C LYS A 50 -0.79 -5.20 -10.03
N GLN A 51 0.42 -4.65 -10.00
CA GLN A 51 1.64 -5.37 -10.39
C GLN A 51 2.17 -6.30 -9.29
N SER A 52 1.68 -6.18 -8.06
CA SER A 52 2.13 -6.99 -6.94
C SER A 52 1.86 -8.48 -7.16
N SER A 53 2.91 -9.30 -7.08
CA SER A 53 2.79 -10.77 -7.19
C SER A 53 2.08 -11.40 -6.00
N LYS A 54 1.98 -10.69 -4.86
CA LYS A 54 1.30 -11.17 -3.67
C LYS A 54 -0.06 -10.49 -3.53
N PRO A 55 -1.17 -11.25 -3.56
CA PRO A 55 -2.50 -10.66 -3.42
C PRO A 55 -2.69 -9.97 -2.05
N ALA A 56 -2.02 -10.45 -0.99
CA ALA A 56 -2.04 -9.80 0.32
C ALA A 56 -1.35 -8.42 0.29
N PHE A 57 -0.19 -8.30 -0.35
CA PHE A 57 0.53 -7.03 -0.49
C PHE A 57 -0.22 -6.05 -1.39
N GLY A 58 -0.76 -6.53 -2.52
CA GLY A 58 -1.56 -5.69 -3.42
C GLY A 58 -2.81 -5.10 -2.74
N ARG A 59 -3.49 -5.88 -1.88
CA ARG A 59 -4.61 -5.38 -1.07
C ARG A 59 -4.20 -4.26 -0.11
N ILE A 60 -3.05 -4.43 0.57
CA ILE A 60 -2.50 -3.42 1.48
C ILE A 60 -2.18 -2.13 0.73
N ILE A 61 -1.52 -2.22 -0.43
CA ILE A 61 -1.23 -1.03 -1.24
C ILE A 61 -2.54 -0.36 -1.69
N ALA A 62 -3.56 -1.13 -2.10
CA ALA A 62 -4.85 -0.57 -2.49
C ALA A 62 -5.58 0.15 -1.33
N GLU A 63 -5.44 -0.34 -0.10
CA GLU A 63 -5.93 0.35 1.10
C GLU A 63 -5.18 1.66 1.34
N VAL A 64 -3.85 1.65 1.22
CA VAL A 64 -3.01 2.87 1.26
C VAL A 64 -3.45 3.88 0.20
N THR A 65 -3.70 3.43 -1.04
CA THR A 65 -4.19 4.30 -2.12
C THR A 65 -5.50 4.98 -1.73
N ARG A 66 -6.47 4.24 -1.19
CA ARG A 66 -7.76 4.79 -0.76
C ARG A 66 -7.62 5.80 0.38
N GLU A 67 -6.71 5.57 1.30
CA GLU A 67 -6.42 6.51 2.38
C GLU A 67 -5.86 7.82 1.84
N VAL A 68 -4.89 7.74 0.91
CA VAL A 68 -4.31 8.92 0.29
C VAL A 68 -5.36 9.66 -0.56
N GLU A 69 -6.21 8.94 -1.29
CA GLU A 69 -7.36 9.52 -2.00
C GLU A 69 -8.35 10.22 -1.06
N SER A 70 -8.48 9.73 0.18
CA SER A 70 -9.33 10.34 1.21
C SER A 70 -8.72 11.58 1.86
N GLY A 71 -7.45 11.90 1.54
CA GLY A 71 -6.73 13.06 2.05
C GLY A 71 -5.69 12.75 3.14
N SER A 72 -5.45 11.48 3.47
CA SER A 72 -4.35 11.11 4.36
C SER A 72 -3.00 11.34 3.70
N THR A 73 -1.97 11.61 4.49
CA THR A 73 -0.60 11.63 3.98
C THR A 73 -0.14 10.20 3.67
N LEU A 74 0.78 10.05 2.71
CA LEU A 74 1.38 8.76 2.38
C LEU A 74 2.04 8.11 3.61
N ALA A 75 2.70 8.91 4.45
CA ALA A 75 3.35 8.43 5.67
C ALA A 75 2.34 7.88 6.68
N ASP A 76 1.20 8.55 6.88
CA ASP A 76 0.12 8.07 7.77
C ASP A 76 -0.48 6.76 7.25
N ALA A 77 -0.80 6.72 5.95
CA ALA A 77 -1.39 5.56 5.31
C ALA A 77 -0.45 4.34 5.37
N LEU A 78 0.84 4.50 5.06
CA LEU A 78 1.84 3.44 5.19
C LEU A 78 2.03 3.01 6.65
N GLY A 79 2.02 3.97 7.58
CA GLY A 79 2.20 3.74 9.01
C GLY A 79 1.09 2.88 9.66
N LYS A 80 -0.10 2.82 9.05
CA LYS A 80 -1.18 1.92 9.48
C LYS A 80 -0.91 0.45 9.15
N HIS A 81 0.00 0.17 8.21
CA HIS A 81 0.32 -1.18 7.75
C HIS A 81 1.71 -1.66 8.21
N LYS A 82 1.95 -1.60 9.53
CA LYS A 82 3.22 -2.02 10.18
C LYS A 82 3.65 -3.46 9.93
N VAL A 83 2.73 -4.33 9.51
CA VAL A 83 3.02 -5.74 9.20
C VAL A 83 3.85 -5.90 7.91
N VAL A 84 3.83 -4.88 7.04
CA VAL A 84 4.56 -4.88 5.77
C VAL A 84 5.64 -3.80 5.75
N PHE A 85 5.29 -2.61 6.22
CA PHE A 85 6.20 -1.48 6.36
C PHE A 85 6.68 -1.47 7.82
N ASP A 86 7.60 -2.39 8.15
CA ASP A 86 8.27 -2.39 9.44
C ASP A 86 9.08 -1.10 9.64
N ASP A 87 9.45 -0.79 10.88
CA ASP A 87 10.11 0.47 11.29
C ASP A 87 11.41 0.79 10.50
N LEU A 88 11.95 -0.17 9.73
CA LEU A 88 13.06 0.04 8.80
C LEU A 88 12.75 1.05 7.66
N PHE A 89 11.47 1.34 7.35
CA PHE A 89 11.09 2.41 6.41
C PHE A 89 10.92 3.79 7.10
N ARG A 90 11.11 3.87 8.43
CA ARG A 90 10.93 5.08 9.25
C ARG A 90 12.26 5.74 9.67
N ASN A 91 13.40 5.30 9.15
CA ASN A 91 14.72 5.86 9.47
C ASN A 91 15.37 6.55 8.27
#